data_AF-A0A4Q7FMB2-F1
#
_entry.id   AF-A0A4Q7FMB2-F1
#
_cell.length_a   1.000
_cell.length_b   1.000
_cell.length_c   1.000
_cell.angle_alpha   90.00
_cell.angle_beta   90.00
_cell.angle_gamma   90.00
#
_symmetry.space_group_name_H-M   'P 1'
#
loop_
_entity.id
_entity.type
_entity.pdbx_description
1 polymer ?
#
loop_
_entity_poly.entity_id
_entity_poly.type
_entity_poly.pdbx_seq_one_letter_code
_entity_poly.pdbx_strand_id
1 'polypeptide(L)'
;MSVIKIALRMAAAAALAATITSAASAAVYPPQRQLPAQIISEFKASPNSLLQQYPTGGPQLISRVRDLGASDPTTLPGLIALLKDPATTKDQMRAIVGGLAQVARMAAQSDAAFANEIQTAIAGIGNPDVIAAYQAATGDV
;
A
#
# COMPACT_ATOMS: atom_id res chain seq x y z
N MET A 1 -58.84 23.52 10.48
CA MET A 1 -58.00 22.34 10.80
C MET A 1 -57.82 21.50 9.54
N SER A 2 -56.65 20.88 9.39
CA SER A 2 -56.28 19.92 8.33
C SER A 2 -55.55 20.48 7.10
N VAL A 3 -54.33 20.97 7.33
CA VAL A 3 -53.30 21.25 6.30
C VAL A 3 -51.97 20.56 6.65
N ILE A 4 -51.96 19.28 7.07
CA ILE A 4 -50.70 18.63 7.53
C ILE A 4 -50.63 17.11 7.21
N LYS A 5 -51.14 16.63 6.06
CA LYS A 5 -51.03 15.17 5.75
C LYS A 5 -50.70 14.78 4.30
N ILE A 6 -50.22 15.69 3.45
CA ILE A 6 -49.91 15.36 2.03
C ILE A 6 -48.53 15.91 1.60
N ALA A 7 -47.51 15.72 2.44
CA ALA A 7 -46.14 16.14 2.10
C ALA A 7 -45.09 15.07 2.45
N LEU A 8 -45.46 13.79 2.47
CA LEU A 8 -44.57 12.71 2.93
C LEU A 8 -44.52 11.51 1.98
N ARG A 9 -44.64 11.71 0.68
CA ARG A 9 -44.27 10.70 -0.33
C ARG A 9 -43.92 11.46 -1.60
N MET A 10 -42.63 11.66 -1.87
CA MET A 10 -41.99 12.07 -3.14
C MET A 10 -40.68 12.81 -2.82
N ALA A 11 -39.81 12.19 -2.02
CA ALA A 11 -38.44 12.64 -1.80
C ALA A 11 -37.58 11.41 -1.47
N ALA A 12 -37.50 10.47 -2.42
CA ALA A 12 -36.63 9.31 -2.35
C ALA A 12 -36.20 8.91 -3.77
N ALA A 13 -35.73 9.89 -4.54
CA ALA A 13 -35.11 9.67 -5.84
C ALA A 13 -34.04 10.75 -6.05
N ALA A 14 -33.16 10.92 -5.07
CA ALA A 14 -31.95 11.71 -5.20
C ALA A 14 -30.82 10.98 -4.48
N ALA A 15 -29.69 10.90 -5.18
CA ALA A 15 -28.42 10.32 -4.74
C ALA A 15 -28.40 8.79 -4.60
N LEU A 16 -28.58 8.08 -5.73
CA LEU A 16 -27.67 6.96 -5.99
C LEU A 16 -26.29 7.57 -6.34
N ALA A 17 -25.67 8.20 -5.35
CA ALA A 17 -24.25 8.49 -5.43
C ALA A 17 -23.59 7.13 -5.52
N ALA A 18 -22.95 6.86 -6.65
CA ALA A 18 -22.10 5.70 -6.81
C ALA A 18 -21.07 5.74 -5.68
N THR A 19 -21.35 5.03 -4.59
CA THR A 19 -20.36 4.62 -3.64
C THR A 19 -19.46 3.71 -4.45
N ILE A 20 -18.42 4.30 -5.03
CA ILE A 20 -17.22 3.59 -5.42
C ILE A 20 -16.70 3.02 -4.11
N THR A 21 -17.25 1.87 -3.72
CA THR A 21 -16.63 0.97 -2.77
C THR A 21 -15.33 0.60 -3.43
N SER A 22 -14.28 1.39 -3.16
CA SER A 22 -12.92 0.92 -3.35
C SER A 22 -12.87 -0.36 -2.53
N ALA A 23 -12.87 -1.51 -3.20
CA ALA A 23 -12.73 -2.78 -2.51
C ALA A 23 -11.49 -2.63 -1.64
N ALA A 24 -11.67 -2.70 -0.31
CA ALA A 24 -10.55 -2.61 0.59
C ALA A 24 -9.65 -3.79 0.24
N SER A 25 -8.43 -3.50 -0.24
CA SER A 25 -7.44 -4.54 -0.51
C SER A 25 -7.24 -5.33 0.78
N ALA A 26 -7.37 -6.65 0.65
CA ALA A 26 -7.20 -7.53 1.79
C ALA A 26 -5.70 -7.76 2.04
N ALA A 27 -5.35 -8.05 3.29
CA ALA A 27 -4.01 -8.51 3.61
C ALA A 27 -3.63 -9.72 2.74
N VAL A 28 -2.43 -9.70 2.18
CA VAL A 28 -1.89 -10.81 1.38
C VAL A 28 -1.53 -11.99 2.29
N TYR A 29 -1.06 -11.71 3.50
CA TYR A 29 -0.79 -12.73 4.50
C TYR A 29 -2.06 -13.21 5.21
N PRO A 30 -2.14 -14.52 5.54
CA PRO A 30 -3.17 -15.01 6.45
C PRO A 30 -2.97 -14.41 7.86
N PRO A 31 -4.02 -14.30 8.68
CA PRO A 31 -3.99 -13.62 9.98
C PRO A 31 -2.84 -14.03 10.91
N GLN A 32 -2.46 -15.31 10.90
CA GLN A 32 -1.40 -15.85 11.77
C GLN A 32 0.01 -15.34 11.42
N ARG A 33 0.21 -14.85 10.19
CA ARG A 33 1.49 -14.34 9.69
C ARG A 33 1.54 -12.82 9.62
N GLN A 34 0.40 -12.15 9.83
CA GLN A 34 0.33 -10.70 9.83
C GLN A 34 1.15 -10.12 10.99
N LEU A 35 1.76 -8.96 10.75
CA LEU A 35 2.37 -8.17 11.80
C LEU A 35 1.30 -7.72 12.82
N PRO A 36 1.67 -7.55 14.10
CA PRO A 36 0.76 -6.99 15.09
C PRO A 36 0.26 -5.60 14.67
N ALA A 37 -1.01 -5.29 14.95
CA ALA A 37 -1.61 -4.00 14.61
C ALA A 37 -0.82 -2.80 15.16
N GLN A 38 -0.21 -2.96 16.34
CA GLN A 38 0.66 -1.94 16.95
C GLN A 38 1.84 -1.57 16.05
N ILE A 39 2.51 -2.57 15.48
CA ILE A 39 3.66 -2.38 14.59
C ILE A 39 3.25 -1.66 13.30
N ILE A 40 2.08 -2.02 12.76
CA ILE A 40 1.52 -1.37 11.57
C ILE A 40 1.19 0.10 11.87
N SER A 41 0.57 0.35 13.03
CA SER A 41 0.23 1.70 13.48
C SER A 41 1.46 2.57 13.68
N GLU A 42 2.51 2.04 14.32
CA GLU A 42 3.78 2.73 14.52
C GLU A 42 4.46 3.09 13.20
N PHE A 43 4.47 2.17 12.24
CA PHE A 43 4.98 2.45 10.90
C PHE A 43 4.18 3.56 10.22
N LYS A 44 2.84 3.50 10.27
CA LYS A 44 1.97 4.51 9.65
C LYS A 44 2.13 5.90 10.29
N ALA A 45 2.38 5.95 11.59
CA ALA A 45 2.65 7.20 12.31
C ALA A 45 4.01 7.81 11.94
N SER A 46 5.04 6.97 11.77
CA SER A 46 6.41 7.41 11.53
C SER A 46 7.17 6.51 10.54
N PRO A 47 6.87 6.57 9.22
CA PRO A 47 7.48 5.66 8.24
C PRO A 47 9.01 5.74 8.21
N ASN A 48 9.57 6.94 8.38
CA ASN A 48 11.00 7.20 8.37
C ASN A 48 11.79 6.49 9.48
N SER A 49 11.13 6.10 10.57
CA SER A 49 11.74 5.29 11.63
C SER A 49 12.22 3.92 11.10
N LEU A 50 11.60 3.42 10.02
CA LEU A 50 12.02 2.19 9.35
C LEU A 50 13.44 2.34 8.78
N LEU A 51 13.73 3.46 8.11
CA LEU A 51 15.05 3.68 7.49
C LEU A 51 16.14 3.93 8.52
N GLN A 52 15.81 4.51 9.67
CA GLN A 52 16.73 4.65 10.79
C GLN A 52 17.10 3.31 11.43
N GLN A 53 16.15 2.36 11.48
CA GLN A 53 16.40 1.00 11.99
C GLN A 53 17.23 0.15 11.00
N TYR A 54 17.13 0.43 9.70
CA TYR A 54 17.83 -0.29 8.65
C TYR A 54 18.68 0.66 7.79
N PRO A 55 19.75 1.26 8.34
CA PRO A 55 20.54 2.29 7.65
C PRO A 55 21.27 1.77 6.41
N THR A 56 21.61 0.48 6.39
CA THR A 56 22.31 -0.19 5.29
C THR A 56 21.36 -0.86 4.29
N GLY A 57 20.05 -0.80 4.53
CA GLY A 57 19.05 -1.55 3.76
C GLY A 57 19.24 -3.08 3.87
N GLY A 58 19.33 -3.75 2.72
CA GLY A 58 19.62 -5.19 2.65
C GLY A 58 18.45 -6.12 3.01
N PRO A 59 18.72 -7.42 3.25
CA PRO A 59 17.70 -8.47 3.37
C PRO A 59 16.71 -8.28 4.53
N GLN A 60 17.16 -7.66 5.63
CA GLN A 60 16.31 -7.37 6.78
C GLN A 60 15.27 -6.31 6.45
N LEU A 61 15.68 -5.22 5.77
CA LEU A 61 14.74 -4.20 5.30
C LEU A 61 13.77 -4.77 4.26
N ILE A 62 14.26 -5.58 3.31
CA ILE A 62 13.41 -6.28 2.32
C ILE A 62 12.31 -7.07 3.03
N SER A 63 12.70 -7.90 4.01
CA SER A 63 11.76 -8.74 4.76
C SER A 63 10.74 -7.89 5.52
N ARG A 64 11.20 -6.81 6.17
CA ARG A 64 10.32 -5.92 6.93
C ARG A 64 9.32 -5.18 6.06
N VAL A 65 9.76 -4.69 4.91
CA VAL A 65 8.88 -4.02 3.91
C VAL A 65 7.86 -5.01 3.36
N ARG A 66 8.30 -6.22 3.01
CA ARG A 66 7.39 -7.29 2.58
C ARG A 66 6.34 -7.57 3.65
N ASP A 67 6.77 -7.75 4.90
CA ASP A 67 5.86 -8.11 5.97
C ASP A 67 4.88 -6.98 6.30
N LEU A 68 5.29 -5.70 6.20
CA LEU A 68 4.36 -4.55 6.30
C LEU A 68 3.32 -4.57 5.18
N GLY A 69 3.75 -4.61 3.91
CA GLY A 69 2.85 -4.56 2.76
C GLY A 69 1.95 -5.79 2.63
N ALA A 70 2.44 -6.98 3.00
CA ALA A 70 1.66 -8.20 2.98
C ALA A 70 0.69 -8.32 4.18
N SER A 71 0.99 -7.66 5.30
CA SER A 71 0.09 -7.68 6.47
C SER A 71 -1.04 -6.67 6.38
N ASP A 72 -0.78 -5.49 5.80
CA ASP A 72 -1.78 -4.43 5.66
C ASP A 72 -1.48 -3.57 4.40
N PRO A 73 -2.34 -3.66 3.36
CA PRO A 73 -2.21 -2.86 2.14
C PRO A 73 -2.18 -1.35 2.38
N THR A 74 -2.78 -0.86 3.47
CA THR A 74 -2.79 0.56 3.82
C THR A 74 -1.42 1.09 4.27
N THR A 75 -0.40 0.23 4.36
CA THR A 75 1.00 0.63 4.56
C THR A 75 1.68 1.08 3.26
N LEU A 76 1.14 0.74 2.09
CA LEU A 76 1.72 1.06 0.79
C LEU A 76 2.03 2.57 0.62
N PRO A 77 1.12 3.52 0.95
CA PRO A 77 1.43 4.95 0.83
C PRO A 77 2.66 5.39 1.62
N GLY A 78 2.86 4.83 2.82
CA GLY A 78 4.04 5.12 3.65
C GLY A 78 5.32 4.57 3.03
N LEU A 79 5.28 3.35 2.49
CA LEU A 79 6.42 2.73 1.81
C LEU A 79 6.81 3.49 0.53
N ILE A 80 5.83 3.98 -0.22
CA ILE A 80 6.05 4.81 -1.41
C ILE A 80 6.58 6.19 -1.03
N ALA A 81 6.12 6.77 0.09
CA ALA A 81 6.65 8.03 0.59
C ALA A 81 8.14 7.94 0.95
N LEU A 82 8.58 6.82 1.54
CA LEU A 82 10.02 6.57 1.77
C LEU A 82 10.84 6.59 0.48
N LEU A 83 10.31 6.04 -0.62
CA LEU A 83 11.01 6.05 -1.92
C LEU A 83 11.08 7.45 -2.55
N LYS A 84 10.20 8.38 -2.14
CA LYS A 84 10.21 9.79 -2.57
C LYS A 84 11.09 10.66 -1.68
N ASP A 85 11.47 10.19 -0.49
CA ASP A 85 12.30 10.93 0.44
C ASP A 85 13.75 11.02 -0.10
N PRO A 86 14.30 12.24 -0.27
CA PRO A 86 15.67 12.42 -0.76
C PRO A 86 16.74 11.87 0.20
N ALA A 87 16.41 11.62 1.47
CA ALA A 87 17.32 11.01 2.44
C ALA A 87 17.45 9.49 2.28
N THR A 88 16.57 8.84 1.50
CA THR A 88 16.61 7.40 1.26
C THR A 88 17.83 7.04 0.40
N THR A 89 18.72 6.23 0.96
CA THR A 89 19.94 5.81 0.25
C THR A 89 19.61 4.82 -0.87
N LYS A 90 20.53 4.66 -1.84
CA LYS A 90 20.34 3.70 -2.94
C LYS A 90 20.14 2.26 -2.45
N ASP A 91 20.83 1.86 -1.39
CA ASP A 91 20.70 0.51 -0.83
C ASP A 91 19.37 0.30 -0.10
N GLN A 92 18.88 1.34 0.59
CA GLN A 92 17.55 1.33 1.19
C GLN A 92 16.44 1.32 0.12
N MET A 93 16.59 2.13 -0.93
CA MET A 93 15.67 2.16 -2.07
C MET A 93 15.55 0.78 -2.70
N ARG A 94 16.67 0.12 -3.04
CA ARG A 94 16.68 -1.24 -3.59
C ARG A 94 16.01 -2.25 -2.67
N ALA A 95 16.22 -2.13 -1.36
CA ALA A 95 15.62 -3.02 -0.39
C ALA A 95 14.10 -2.81 -0.25
N ILE A 96 13.62 -1.56 -0.22
CA ILE A 96 12.19 -1.25 -0.21
C ILE A 96 11.53 -1.78 -1.48
N VAL A 97 12.11 -1.47 -2.63
CA VAL A 97 11.62 -1.93 -3.93
C VAL A 97 11.60 -3.46 -4.02
N GLY A 98 12.66 -4.13 -3.57
CA GLY A 98 12.72 -5.59 -3.52
C GLY A 98 11.65 -6.20 -2.61
N GLY A 99 11.35 -5.57 -1.47
CA GLY A 99 10.25 -5.96 -0.59
C GLY A 99 8.88 -5.79 -1.27
N LEU A 100 8.62 -4.63 -1.88
CA LEU A 100 7.36 -4.35 -2.59
C LEU A 100 7.15 -5.29 -3.78
N ALA A 101 8.21 -5.62 -4.54
CA ALA A 101 8.13 -6.60 -5.61
C ALA A 101 7.80 -8.03 -5.12
N GLN A 102 8.24 -8.40 -3.91
CA GLN A 102 7.80 -9.66 -3.28
C GLN A 102 6.31 -9.61 -2.94
N VAL A 103 5.83 -8.50 -2.36
CA VAL A 103 4.40 -8.33 -2.04
C VAL A 103 3.55 -8.37 -3.30
N ALA A 104 3.92 -7.65 -4.36
CA ALA A 104 3.18 -7.62 -5.62
C ALA A 104 3.06 -9.01 -6.24
N ARG A 105 4.14 -9.81 -6.25
CA ARG A 105 4.10 -11.19 -6.75
C ARG A 105 3.19 -12.10 -5.92
N MET A 106 3.20 -11.94 -4.60
CA MET A 106 2.30 -12.70 -3.73
C MET A 106 0.84 -12.26 -3.94
N ALA A 107 0.59 -10.95 -4.00
CA ALA A 107 -0.72 -10.36 -4.23
C ALA A 107 -1.28 -10.76 -5.61
N ALA A 108 -0.44 -10.92 -6.65
CA ALA A 108 -0.91 -11.35 -7.97
C ALA A 108 -1.68 -12.69 -7.96
N GLN A 109 -1.45 -13.54 -6.94
CA GLN A 109 -2.15 -14.82 -6.78
C GLN A 109 -3.47 -14.72 -6.00
N SER A 110 -3.67 -13.69 -5.18
CA SER A 110 -4.81 -13.59 -4.23
C SER A 110 -5.60 -12.29 -4.34
N ASP A 111 -4.96 -11.18 -4.71
CA ASP A 111 -5.49 -9.84 -4.90
C ASP A 111 -4.73 -9.13 -6.04
N ALA A 112 -5.13 -9.42 -7.28
CA ALA A 112 -4.52 -8.83 -8.46
C ALA A 112 -4.70 -7.29 -8.52
N ALA A 113 -5.73 -6.74 -7.88
CA ALA A 113 -5.94 -5.30 -7.82
C ALA A 113 -4.83 -4.64 -6.99
N PHE A 114 -4.49 -5.21 -5.83
CA PHE A 114 -3.41 -4.70 -5.00
C PHE A 114 -2.02 -4.85 -5.67
N ALA A 115 -1.77 -5.94 -6.39
CA ALA A 115 -0.54 -6.08 -7.19
C ALA A 115 -0.38 -4.94 -8.22
N ASN A 116 -1.47 -4.62 -8.94
CA ASN A 116 -1.51 -3.51 -9.89
C ASN A 116 -1.36 -2.14 -9.21
N GLU A 117 -1.91 -1.97 -8.01
CA GLU A 117 -1.75 -0.76 -7.21
C GLU A 117 -0.28 -0.51 -6.86
N ILE A 118 0.44 -1.54 -6.41
CA ILE A 118 1.88 -1.44 -6.12
C ILE A 118 2.65 -0.99 -7.36
N GLN A 119 2.43 -1.64 -8.51
CA GLN A 119 3.08 -1.29 -9.77
C GLN A 119 2.76 0.16 -10.18
N THR A 120 1.49 0.57 -10.07
CA THR A 120 1.05 1.93 -10.41
C THR A 120 1.70 2.96 -9.47
N ALA A 121 1.76 2.68 -8.18
CA ALA A 121 2.37 3.57 -7.21
C ALA A 121 3.88 3.73 -7.43
N ILE A 122 4.58 2.65 -7.79
CA ILE A 122 6.01 2.68 -8.17
C ILE A 122 6.21 3.51 -9.44
N ALA A 123 5.44 3.25 -10.50
CA ALA A 123 5.52 4.01 -11.74
C ALA A 123 5.23 5.50 -11.52
N GLY A 124 4.27 5.82 -10.65
CA GLY A 124 3.89 7.18 -10.26
C GLY A 124 4.95 7.94 -9.46
N ILE A 125 6.06 7.32 -9.05
CA ILE A 125 7.22 8.03 -8.47
C ILE A 125 7.96 8.81 -9.57
N GLY A 126 7.99 8.30 -10.81
CA GLY A 126 8.70 8.92 -11.92
C GLY A 126 10.22 8.92 -11.80
N ASN A 127 10.78 8.13 -10.86
CA ASN A 127 12.23 7.97 -10.70
C ASN A 127 12.72 6.74 -11.48
N PRO A 128 13.57 6.92 -12.51
CA PRO A 128 14.02 5.80 -13.36
C PRO A 128 14.82 4.74 -12.60
N ASP A 129 15.58 5.12 -11.56
CA ASP A 129 16.34 4.16 -10.75
C ASP A 129 15.40 3.25 -9.95
N VAL A 130 14.30 3.80 -9.42
CA VAL A 130 13.29 3.06 -8.67
C VAL A 130 12.52 2.11 -9.59
N ILE A 131 12.12 2.60 -10.76
CA ILE A 131 11.41 1.80 -11.77
C ILE A 131 12.30 0.64 -12.24
N ALA A 132 13.56 0.92 -12.60
CA ALA A 132 14.49 -0.12 -13.04
C ALA A 132 14.76 -1.16 -11.94
N ALA A 133 14.92 -0.72 -10.69
CA ALA A 133 15.07 -1.65 -9.56
C ALA A 133 13.84 -2.54 -9.36
N TYR A 134 12.64 -2.01 -9.59
CA TYR A 134 11.40 -2.77 -9.43
C TYR A 134 11.28 -3.84 -10.51
N GLN A 135 11.54 -3.47 -11.77
CA GLN A 135 11.55 -4.40 -12.89
C GLN A 135 12.58 -5.52 -12.73
N ALA A 136 13.78 -5.18 -12.24
CA ALA A 136 14.79 -6.16 -11.87
C ALA A 136 14.33 -7.13 -10.76
N ALA A 137 13.55 -6.65 -9.79
CA ALA A 137 13.08 -7.46 -8.67
C ALA A 137 11.85 -8.32 -9.02
N THR A 138 11.05 -7.93 -10.02
CA THR A 138 9.90 -8.70 -10.52
C THR A 138 10.29 -9.70 -11.62
N GLY A 139 11.47 -9.54 -12.23
CA GLY A 139 11.94 -10.38 -13.34
C GLY A 139 11.54 -9.87 -14.72
N ASP A 140 11.15 -8.59 -14.82
CA ASP A 140 10.72 -7.91 -16.05
C ASP A 140 11.91 -7.12 -16.67
N VAL A 141 13.06 -7.78 -16.82
CA VAL A 141 14.32 -7.20 -17.35
C VAL A 141 14.58 -7.55 -18.81
#